data_AF-A0A956HDD9-F1
#
_entry.id   AF-A0A956HDD9-F1
#
_cell.length_a   1.000
_cell.length_b   1.000
_cell.length_c   1.000
_cell.angle_alpha   90.00
_cell.angle_beta   90.00
_cell.angle_gamma   90.00
#
_symmetry.space_group_name_H-M   'P 1'
#
loop_
_entity.id
_entity.type
_entity.pdbx_description
1 polymer ?
#
loop_
_entity_poly.entity_id
_entity_poly.type
_entity_poly.pdbx_seq_one_letter_code
_entity_poly.pdbx_strand_id
1 'polypeptide(L)'
;NNIDTDACVAGCLAASCGDGFVQEGVEECDDGNANNNDFCANDCTINPALCQNGAVEVTVAPGGLAKVCDDPNNNTCEQDLETLCPIGWHLCTVDEHINRNNGWNHAVNNSNVAVGEIFCRGGGGAGHYTLGTVDGINNLGQDAPLNCHYGSSRDTCVTGYGCNEKHAQALCCAPNPTCGNGQVDAPEEKCDDGNSSELDDCLNSCSWRKPTDHGLNGTGC
;
A
#
# COMPACT_ATOMS: atom_id res chain seq x y z
N ASN A 1 -28.04 3.99 -25.70
CA ASN A 1 -26.60 3.71 -25.55
C ASN A 1 -26.48 2.61 -24.50
N ASN A 2 -25.51 1.70 -24.60
CA ASN A 2 -25.24 0.67 -23.59
C ASN A 2 -23.95 1.00 -22.82
N ILE A 3 -23.64 2.29 -22.67
CA ILE A 3 -22.48 2.79 -21.93
C ILE A 3 -23.05 3.39 -20.66
N ASP A 4 -22.77 2.78 -19.52
CA ASP A 4 -23.30 3.21 -18.22
C ASP A 4 -22.45 4.31 -17.57
N THR A 5 -21.39 4.78 -18.23
CA THR A 5 -20.53 5.88 -17.76
C THR A 5 -20.94 7.25 -18.28
N ASP A 6 -22.01 7.35 -19.09
CA ASP A 6 -22.50 8.62 -19.64
C ASP A 6 -23.66 9.20 -18.81
N ALA A 7 -24.41 10.17 -19.37
CA ALA A 7 -25.54 10.78 -18.65
C ALA A 7 -26.70 9.84 -18.32
N CYS A 8 -26.71 8.61 -18.88
CA CYS A 8 -27.76 7.63 -18.65
C CYS A 8 -27.20 6.21 -18.50
N VAL A 9 -27.68 5.48 -17.50
CA VAL A 9 -27.42 4.05 -17.34
C VAL A 9 -28.43 3.19 -18.13
N ALA A 10 -28.22 1.87 -18.13
CA ALA A 10 -29.05 0.88 -18.80
C ALA A 10 -30.55 1.15 -18.61
N GLY A 11 -31.28 1.21 -19.73
CA GLY A 11 -32.72 1.56 -19.73
C GLY A 11 -33.01 3.05 -19.87
N CYS A 12 -32.02 3.89 -20.18
CA CYS A 12 -32.15 5.35 -20.31
C CYS A 12 -32.64 6.01 -19.02
N LEU A 13 -32.26 5.43 -17.88
CA LEU A 13 -32.40 6.07 -16.58
C LEU A 13 -31.27 7.09 -16.46
N ALA A 14 -31.57 8.28 -15.94
CA ALA A 14 -30.53 9.27 -15.68
C ALA A 14 -29.54 8.68 -14.66
N ALA A 15 -28.24 8.83 -14.94
CA ALA A 15 -27.20 8.45 -13.98
C ALA A 15 -27.39 9.23 -12.68
N SER A 16 -27.21 8.57 -11.55
CA SER A 16 -27.30 9.17 -10.24
C SER A 16 -26.46 8.42 -9.24
N CYS A 17 -25.69 9.16 -8.45
CA CYS A 17 -24.95 8.62 -7.33
C CYS A 17 -25.72 7.60 -6.48
N GLY A 18 -25.13 6.41 -6.35
CA GLY A 18 -25.67 5.24 -5.68
C GLY A 18 -26.45 4.31 -6.61
N ASP A 19 -26.35 4.46 -7.93
CA ASP A 19 -26.98 3.56 -8.92
C ASP A 19 -26.09 2.36 -9.30
N GLY A 20 -24.86 2.34 -8.80
CA GLY A 20 -23.86 1.29 -9.01
C GLY A 20 -23.03 1.47 -10.27
N PHE A 21 -23.14 2.62 -10.96
CA PHE A 21 -22.35 2.94 -12.16
C PHE A 21 -21.71 4.32 -12.04
N VAL A 22 -20.40 4.40 -12.27
CA VAL A 22 -19.66 5.67 -12.23
C VAL A 22 -19.98 6.52 -13.46
N GLN A 23 -20.57 7.69 -13.26
CA GLN A 23 -20.69 8.72 -14.29
C GLN A 23 -19.36 9.43 -14.53
N GLU A 24 -18.75 9.20 -15.69
CA GLU A 24 -17.41 9.72 -16.00
C GLU A 24 -17.38 11.25 -16.05
N GLY A 25 -16.46 11.85 -15.28
CA GLY A 25 -16.28 13.30 -15.20
C GLY A 25 -17.31 14.02 -14.32
N VAL A 26 -18.23 13.30 -13.67
CA VAL A 26 -19.19 13.84 -12.68
C VAL A 26 -18.97 13.21 -11.31
N GLU A 27 -18.81 11.89 -11.27
CA GLU A 27 -18.63 11.09 -10.05
C GLU A 27 -17.19 10.59 -9.96
N GLU A 28 -16.61 10.61 -8.77
CA GLU A 28 -15.28 10.06 -8.53
C GLU A 28 -15.33 8.53 -8.28
N CYS A 29 -16.48 8.05 -7.79
CA CYS A 29 -16.80 6.66 -7.52
C CYS A 29 -18.33 6.48 -7.45
N ASP A 30 -18.81 5.24 -7.55
CA ASP A 30 -20.18 4.83 -7.23
C ASP A 30 -20.13 3.33 -6.88
N ASP A 31 -20.42 2.98 -5.63
CA ASP A 31 -20.40 1.61 -5.15
C ASP A 31 -21.81 1.01 -4.92
N GLY A 32 -22.85 1.76 -5.33
CA GLY A 32 -24.25 1.35 -5.29
C GLY A 32 -24.82 1.12 -3.89
N ASN A 33 -24.13 1.57 -2.84
CA ASN A 33 -24.56 1.35 -1.46
C ASN A 33 -24.86 2.68 -0.73
N ALA A 34 -25.34 2.63 0.52
CA ALA A 34 -25.73 3.82 1.30
C ALA A 34 -24.83 4.07 2.54
N ASN A 35 -23.65 3.44 2.58
CA ASN A 35 -22.68 3.48 3.65
C ASN A 35 -21.63 4.57 3.39
N ASN A 36 -21.86 5.75 3.94
CA ASN A 36 -20.97 6.91 3.78
C ASN A 36 -19.57 6.75 4.43
N ASN A 37 -19.25 5.61 5.03
CA ASN A 37 -18.02 5.35 5.74
C ASN A 37 -17.15 4.28 5.05
N ASP A 38 -17.40 3.98 3.78
CA ASP A 38 -16.50 3.22 2.92
C ASP A 38 -15.84 4.14 1.88
N PHE A 39 -15.07 3.52 0.99
CA PHE A 39 -14.27 4.20 -0.02
C PHE A 39 -15.07 5.23 -0.84
N CYS A 40 -16.37 4.95 -1.09
CA CYS A 40 -17.22 5.84 -1.84
C CYS A 40 -18.28 6.48 -0.95
N ALA A 41 -18.16 7.78 -0.68
CA ALA A 41 -19.18 8.48 0.07
C ALA A 41 -20.51 8.52 -0.72
N ASN A 42 -21.64 8.68 -0.01
CA ASN A 42 -22.96 8.72 -0.62
C ASN A 42 -23.20 9.97 -1.50
N ASP A 43 -22.22 10.88 -1.57
CA ASP A 43 -22.19 12.01 -2.50
C ASP A 43 -21.23 11.79 -3.69
N CYS A 44 -20.78 10.55 -3.88
CA CYS A 44 -19.90 10.08 -4.96
C CYS A 44 -18.55 10.79 -5.02
N THR A 45 -18.10 11.26 -3.85
CA THR A 45 -16.72 11.65 -3.59
C THR A 45 -15.95 10.48 -2.99
N ILE A 46 -14.67 10.38 -3.31
CA ILE A 46 -13.81 9.37 -2.70
C ILE A 46 -13.50 9.79 -1.26
N ASN A 47 -13.47 8.83 -0.33
CA ASN A 47 -12.86 9.03 0.98
C ASN A 47 -11.38 8.58 0.95
N PRO A 48 -10.42 9.47 0.66
CA PRO A 48 -9.02 9.11 0.40
C PRO A 48 -8.28 8.60 1.65
N ALA A 49 -8.93 8.64 2.81
CA ALA A 49 -8.36 8.12 4.04
C ALA A 49 -8.70 6.63 4.29
N LEU A 50 -9.61 6.02 3.52
CA LEU A 50 -10.04 4.63 3.78
C LEU A 50 -9.22 3.61 2.99
N CYS A 51 -9.05 2.43 3.59
CA CYS A 51 -8.44 1.29 2.95
C CYS A 51 -9.23 0.89 1.69
N GLN A 52 -8.55 0.36 0.69
CA GLN A 52 -9.11 0.00 -0.61
C GLN A 52 -9.41 -1.50 -0.72
N ASN A 53 -10.07 -1.92 -1.81
CA ASN A 53 -10.29 -3.32 -2.17
C ASN A 53 -10.95 -4.21 -1.10
N GLY A 54 -11.87 -3.62 -0.32
CA GLY A 54 -12.58 -4.34 0.74
C GLY A 54 -11.74 -4.59 2.00
N ALA A 55 -10.54 -4.01 2.08
CA ALA A 55 -9.77 -4.01 3.31
C ALA A 55 -10.39 -3.11 4.39
N VAL A 56 -10.13 -3.48 5.64
CA VAL A 56 -10.58 -2.75 6.82
C VAL A 56 -9.41 -2.07 7.50
N GLU A 57 -9.66 -0.88 8.06
CA GLU A 57 -8.68 -0.18 8.89
C GLU A 57 -8.52 -0.93 10.22
N VAL A 58 -7.30 -1.35 10.53
CA VAL A 58 -6.96 -2.05 11.77
C VAL A 58 -6.52 -1.06 12.85
N THR A 59 -5.68 -0.11 12.49
CA THR A 59 -5.11 0.89 13.39
C THR A 59 -4.50 2.04 12.60
N VAL A 60 -4.47 3.23 13.19
CA VAL A 60 -3.84 4.43 12.63
C VAL A 60 -2.75 4.90 13.58
N ALA A 61 -1.60 5.27 13.04
CA ALA A 61 -0.53 5.87 13.82
C ALA A 61 -1.00 7.18 14.46
N PRO A 62 -0.48 7.59 15.63
CA PRO A 62 -0.92 8.81 16.31
C PRO A 62 -0.82 10.08 15.46
N GLY A 63 0.14 10.14 14.54
CA GLY A 63 0.31 11.27 13.61
C GLY A 63 -0.64 11.27 12.42
N GLY A 64 -1.45 10.22 12.21
CA GLY A 64 -2.41 10.13 11.12
C GLY A 64 -1.83 9.89 9.72
N LEU A 65 -0.51 9.78 9.59
CA LEU A 65 0.20 9.61 8.31
C LEU A 65 0.67 8.17 8.03
N ALA A 66 0.33 7.23 8.92
CA ALA A 66 0.54 5.81 8.72
C ALA A 66 -0.65 5.03 9.29
N LYS A 67 -1.00 3.90 8.67
CA LYS A 67 -2.07 3.01 9.16
C LYS A 67 -1.86 1.57 8.70
N VAL A 68 -2.63 0.66 9.25
CA VAL A 68 -2.68 -0.72 8.82
C VAL A 68 -4.03 -1.02 8.19
N CYS A 69 -4.00 -1.55 6.97
CA CYS A 69 -5.15 -2.02 6.21
C CYS A 69 -5.07 -3.54 6.06
N ASP A 70 -6.16 -4.25 6.34
CA ASP A 70 -6.20 -5.72 6.33
C ASP A 70 -7.34 -6.22 5.47
N ASP A 71 -7.09 -7.22 4.61
CA ASP A 71 -8.15 -7.93 3.91
C ASP A 71 -8.76 -8.96 4.88
N PRO A 72 -9.98 -8.72 5.40
CA PRO A 72 -10.57 -9.60 6.40
C PRO A 72 -10.84 -11.03 5.89
N ASN A 73 -10.80 -11.23 4.57
CA ASN A 73 -11.05 -12.52 3.94
C ASN A 73 -9.77 -13.24 3.52
N ASN A 74 -8.58 -12.64 3.68
CA ASN A 74 -7.29 -13.19 3.25
C ASN A 74 -7.30 -13.68 1.79
N ASN A 75 -7.89 -12.90 0.89
CA ASN A 75 -7.95 -13.18 -0.54
C ASN A 75 -6.82 -12.49 -1.32
N THR A 76 -6.38 -11.32 -0.84
CA THR A 76 -5.29 -10.52 -1.42
C THR A 76 -3.96 -11.26 -1.32
N CYS A 77 -3.24 -11.31 -2.43
CA CYS A 77 -1.91 -11.90 -2.51
C CYS A 77 -0.86 -10.95 -1.95
N GLU A 78 0.23 -11.50 -1.43
CA GLU A 78 1.33 -10.72 -0.85
C GLU A 78 1.85 -9.65 -1.81
N GLN A 79 1.93 -9.95 -3.10
CA GLN A 79 2.39 -9.03 -4.15
C GLN A 79 1.41 -7.90 -4.48
N ASP A 80 0.18 -7.95 -3.96
CA ASP A 80 -0.89 -6.99 -4.25
C ASP A 80 -1.34 -6.26 -2.97
N LEU A 81 -0.61 -6.37 -1.86
CA LEU A 81 -0.98 -5.75 -0.58
C LEU A 81 -0.94 -4.21 -0.61
N GLU A 82 -0.15 -3.61 -1.50
CA GLU A 82 -0.18 -2.18 -1.76
C GLU A 82 -1.55 -1.69 -2.22
N THR A 83 -2.33 -2.58 -2.86
CA THR A 83 -3.67 -2.24 -3.35
C THR A 83 -4.69 -2.08 -2.22
N LEU A 84 -4.32 -2.45 -0.98
CA LEU A 84 -5.16 -2.23 0.20
C LEU A 84 -5.00 -0.82 0.77
N CYS A 85 -3.92 -0.12 0.42
CA CYS A 85 -3.65 1.21 0.95
C CYS A 85 -4.64 2.25 0.40
N PRO A 86 -4.93 3.35 1.13
CA PRO A 86 -5.81 4.41 0.64
C PRO A 86 -5.29 5.11 -0.62
N ILE A 87 -6.15 5.83 -1.34
CA ILE A 87 -5.72 6.58 -2.53
C ILE A 87 -4.74 7.70 -2.13
N GLY A 88 -3.63 7.78 -2.85
CA GLY A 88 -2.53 8.70 -2.53
C GLY A 88 -1.67 8.23 -1.36
N TRP A 89 -1.80 6.97 -0.96
CA TRP A 89 -0.94 6.27 0.00
C TRP A 89 -0.26 5.09 -0.69
N HIS A 90 0.84 4.63 -0.10
CA HIS A 90 1.64 3.50 -0.58
C HIS A 90 2.06 2.63 0.59
N LEU A 91 2.68 1.48 0.32
CA LEU A 91 3.30 0.69 1.38
C LEU A 91 4.45 1.48 2.00
N CYS A 92 4.45 1.61 3.32
CA CYS A 92 5.48 2.35 4.04
C CYS A 92 6.88 1.83 3.71
N THR A 93 7.79 2.75 3.41
CA THR A 93 9.22 2.45 3.46
C THR A 93 9.66 2.29 4.93
N VAL A 94 10.88 1.77 5.15
CA VAL A 94 11.46 1.64 6.50
C VAL A 94 11.54 3.01 7.18
N ASP A 95 12.03 4.02 6.47
CA ASP A 95 12.22 5.38 6.99
C ASP A 95 10.90 6.05 7.32
N GLU A 96 9.89 5.86 6.47
CA GLU A 96 8.57 6.39 6.71
C GLU A 96 7.93 5.80 7.97
N HIS A 97 8.05 4.48 8.16
CA HIS A 97 7.58 3.83 9.38
C HIS A 97 8.28 4.40 10.61
N ILE A 98 9.62 4.46 10.60
CA ILE A 98 10.42 5.03 11.71
C ILE A 98 10.00 6.48 12.00
N ASN A 99 9.76 7.30 10.98
CA ASN A 99 9.41 8.71 11.16
C ASN A 99 7.96 8.90 11.64
N ARG A 100 7.07 7.93 11.42
CA ARG A 100 5.62 8.05 11.66
C ARG A 100 5.09 7.19 12.80
N ASN A 101 5.92 6.33 13.40
CA ASN A 101 5.50 5.39 14.45
C ASN A 101 5.61 5.92 15.90
N ASN A 102 5.88 7.22 16.10
CA ASN A 102 6.06 7.79 17.42
C ASN A 102 4.79 7.65 18.29
N GLY A 103 4.87 6.82 19.32
CA GLY A 103 3.75 6.53 20.24
C GLY A 103 2.71 5.54 19.69
N TRP A 104 3.01 4.84 18.59
CA TRP A 104 2.08 3.89 17.99
C TRP A 104 1.99 2.58 18.79
N ASN A 105 1.15 2.56 19.82
CA ASN A 105 1.00 1.39 20.68
C ASN A 105 -0.02 0.38 20.13
N HIS A 106 0.37 -0.35 19.08
CA HIS A 106 -0.44 -1.42 18.49
C HIS A 106 0.38 -2.71 18.40
N ALA A 107 -0.15 -3.81 18.91
CA ALA A 107 0.58 -5.08 18.99
C ALA A 107 0.58 -5.86 17.67
N VAL A 108 1.74 -6.36 17.26
CA VAL A 108 1.92 -7.26 16.12
C VAL A 108 2.52 -8.59 16.57
N ASN A 109 2.25 -9.66 15.82
CA ASN A 109 2.74 -11.01 16.06
C ASN A 109 2.68 -11.84 14.75
N ASN A 110 3.01 -13.13 14.83
CA ASN A 110 3.04 -14.04 13.67
C ASN A 110 1.68 -14.27 12.98
N SER A 111 0.56 -13.85 13.57
CA SER A 111 -0.79 -13.97 13.01
C SER A 111 -1.38 -12.63 12.54
N ASN A 112 -0.72 -11.50 12.83
CA ASN A 112 -1.11 -10.16 12.39
C ASN A 112 0.15 -9.36 12.04
N VAL A 113 0.85 -9.84 11.00
CA VAL A 113 2.08 -9.20 10.52
C VAL A 113 1.70 -8.00 9.66
N ALA A 114 2.34 -6.86 9.91
CA ALA A 114 2.22 -5.69 9.05
C ALA A 114 3.39 -5.67 8.08
N VAL A 115 3.12 -5.49 6.79
CA VAL A 115 4.13 -5.47 5.73
C VAL A 115 4.16 -4.12 5.03
N GLY A 116 5.36 -3.56 4.87
CA GLY A 116 5.62 -2.36 4.10
C GLY A 116 6.24 -2.71 2.75
N GLU A 117 7.00 -1.78 2.19
CA GLU A 117 7.56 -1.83 0.85
C GLU A 117 8.27 -3.15 0.47
N ILE A 118 8.20 -3.51 -0.82
CA ILE A 118 8.78 -4.73 -1.40
C ILE A 118 10.17 -4.47 -1.99
N PHE A 119 11.17 -5.23 -1.52
CA PHE A 119 12.55 -5.19 -2.01
C PHE A 119 12.94 -6.51 -2.71
N CYS A 120 13.89 -6.46 -3.65
CA CYS A 120 14.53 -7.66 -4.17
C CYS A 120 15.52 -8.23 -3.13
N ARG A 121 15.54 -9.56 -2.97
CA ARG A 121 16.47 -10.27 -2.08
C ARG A 121 17.80 -10.60 -2.77
N GLY A 122 18.90 -10.59 -2.01
CA GLY A 122 20.18 -11.14 -2.42
C GLY A 122 20.10 -12.63 -2.81
N GLY A 123 20.35 -12.95 -4.08
CA GLY A 123 20.26 -14.33 -4.61
C GLY A 123 18.94 -14.68 -5.32
N GLY A 124 18.02 -13.72 -5.44
CA GLY A 124 16.75 -13.84 -6.18
C GLY A 124 15.52 -13.78 -5.27
N GLY A 125 14.38 -13.42 -5.85
CA GLY A 125 13.11 -13.27 -5.13
C GLY A 125 12.90 -11.87 -4.59
N ALA A 126 11.70 -11.60 -4.09
CA ALA A 126 11.40 -10.37 -3.36
C ALA A 126 10.81 -10.68 -1.97
N GLY A 127 10.76 -9.66 -1.13
CA GLY A 127 10.05 -9.72 0.14
C GLY A 127 9.74 -8.34 0.69
N HIS A 128 8.77 -8.30 1.59
CA HIS A 128 8.31 -7.07 2.19
C HIS A 128 9.13 -6.69 3.42
N TYR A 129 9.33 -5.40 3.65
CA TYR A 129 9.62 -4.90 4.98
C TYR A 129 8.57 -5.43 5.97
N THR A 130 8.99 -6.18 6.98
CA THR A 130 8.08 -6.90 7.86
C THR A 130 8.17 -6.36 9.29
N LEU A 131 7.00 -6.08 9.88
CA LEU A 131 6.83 -5.80 11.30
C LEU A 131 6.09 -6.96 11.96
N GLY A 132 6.86 -7.82 12.63
CA GLY A 132 6.33 -8.98 13.33
C GLY A 132 7.39 -9.66 14.20
N THR A 133 6.97 -10.69 14.93
CA THR A 133 7.78 -11.28 16.00
C THR A 133 9.05 -12.00 15.53
N VAL A 134 9.22 -12.19 14.21
CA VAL A 134 10.44 -12.77 13.62
C VAL A 134 11.69 -11.95 13.97
N ASP A 135 11.59 -10.62 14.03
CA ASP A 135 12.68 -9.72 14.43
C ASP A 135 12.63 -9.31 15.91
N GLY A 136 11.81 -9.97 16.72
CA GLY A 136 11.53 -9.55 18.10
C GLY A 136 10.65 -8.29 18.20
N ILE A 137 10.04 -7.88 17.08
CA ILE A 137 9.08 -6.78 17.01
C ILE A 137 7.71 -7.32 17.40
N ASN A 138 7.12 -6.74 18.45
CA ASN A 138 5.80 -7.11 18.93
C ASN A 138 4.84 -5.91 19.00
N ASN A 139 5.30 -4.73 18.56
CA ASN A 139 4.55 -3.50 18.58
C ASN A 139 4.96 -2.59 17.41
N LEU A 140 3.98 -1.93 16.77
CA LEU A 140 4.22 -1.03 15.64
C LEU A 140 5.03 0.22 16.01
N GLY A 141 5.10 0.58 17.28
CA GLY A 141 5.95 1.67 17.78
C GLY A 141 7.42 1.28 17.97
N GLN A 142 7.82 0.06 17.62
CA GLN A 142 9.22 -0.35 17.60
C GLN A 142 9.80 -0.21 16.20
N ASP A 143 11.01 0.33 16.11
CA ASP A 143 11.76 0.40 14.86
C ASP A 143 12.37 -0.97 14.53
N ALA A 144 12.15 -1.44 13.30
CA ALA A 144 12.80 -2.62 12.78
C ALA A 144 13.88 -2.21 11.77
N PRO A 145 15.03 -2.90 11.73
CA PRO A 145 15.95 -2.74 10.61
C PRO A 145 15.30 -3.24 9.31
N LEU A 146 15.83 -2.80 8.16
CA LEU A 146 15.43 -3.34 6.86
C LEU A 146 15.54 -4.87 6.88
N ASN A 147 14.43 -5.51 6.56
CA ASN A 147 14.26 -6.96 6.56
C ASN A 147 13.29 -7.35 5.42
N CYS A 148 13.23 -8.65 5.11
CA CYS A 148 12.31 -9.18 4.10
C CYS A 148 11.81 -10.57 4.46
N HIS A 149 11.34 -10.77 5.69
CA HIS A 149 10.96 -12.11 6.16
C HIS A 149 9.74 -12.66 5.44
N TYR A 150 8.79 -11.79 5.12
CA TYR A 150 7.62 -12.17 4.35
C TYR A 150 7.92 -12.15 2.85
N GLY A 151 7.46 -13.19 2.16
CA GLY A 151 7.63 -13.33 0.72
C GLY A 151 6.92 -12.23 -0.05
N SER A 152 7.41 -11.95 -1.25
CA SER A 152 6.68 -11.22 -2.28
C SER A 152 7.20 -11.65 -3.63
N SER A 153 6.33 -11.57 -4.63
CA SER A 153 6.71 -11.78 -6.02
C SER A 153 6.62 -10.46 -6.76
N ARG A 154 7.79 -9.90 -7.05
CA ARG A 154 7.92 -8.71 -7.89
C ARG A 154 8.47 -9.14 -9.24
N ASP A 155 7.86 -8.66 -10.33
CA ASP A 155 8.16 -9.08 -11.70
C ASP A 155 9.65 -9.05 -12.08
N THR A 156 10.41 -8.09 -11.55
CA THR A 156 11.85 -7.94 -11.82
C THR A 156 12.74 -8.70 -10.83
N CYS A 157 12.18 -9.21 -9.75
CA CYS A 157 12.88 -9.91 -8.67
C CYS A 157 12.61 -11.43 -8.75
N VAL A 158 12.67 -12.01 -9.96
CA VAL A 158 12.09 -13.33 -10.22
C VAL A 158 12.70 -14.45 -9.36
N THR A 159 11.85 -15.07 -8.54
CA THR A 159 11.91 -16.48 -8.13
C THR A 159 10.52 -17.06 -8.29
N GLY A 160 10.38 -18.34 -8.64
CA GLY A 160 9.10 -18.96 -9.04
C GLY A 160 8.09 -19.23 -7.91
N TYR A 161 8.03 -18.40 -6.87
CA TYR A 161 7.07 -18.53 -5.79
C TYR A 161 5.82 -17.72 -6.15
N GLY A 162 4.66 -18.38 -6.22
CA GLY A 162 3.38 -17.69 -6.48
C GLY A 162 2.83 -17.03 -5.22
N CYS A 163 1.53 -16.76 -5.22
CA CYS A 163 0.79 -16.22 -4.08
C CYS A 163 0.62 -17.23 -2.94
N ASN A 164 1.56 -17.25 -2.00
CA ASN A 164 1.60 -18.23 -0.90
C ASN A 164 1.22 -17.63 0.46
N GLU A 165 1.04 -16.31 0.53
CA GLU A 165 1.11 -15.55 1.76
C GLU A 165 0.00 -14.47 1.83
N LYS A 166 -1.25 -14.91 2.02
CA LYS A 166 -2.43 -14.04 1.99
C LYS A 166 -2.87 -13.43 3.34
N HIS A 167 -2.14 -13.74 4.40
CA HIS A 167 -2.54 -13.45 5.79
C HIS A 167 -1.82 -12.23 6.38
N ALA A 168 -1.16 -11.43 5.55
CA ALA A 168 -0.45 -10.23 5.97
C ALA A 168 -1.29 -8.98 5.74
N GLN A 169 -1.00 -7.95 6.53
CA GLN A 169 -1.70 -6.67 6.54
C GLN A 169 -0.80 -5.61 5.90
N ALA A 170 -1.38 -4.71 5.11
CA ALA A 170 -0.65 -3.61 4.48
C ALA A 170 -0.36 -2.51 5.49
N LEU A 171 0.92 -2.19 5.68
CA LEU A 171 1.38 -1.00 6.40
C LEU A 171 1.44 0.16 5.42
N CYS A 172 0.46 1.06 5.50
CA CYS A 172 0.23 2.12 4.53
C CYS A 172 0.67 3.49 5.05
N CYS A 173 1.28 4.27 4.17
CA CYS A 173 1.91 5.54 4.48
C CYS A 173 1.47 6.66 3.53
N ALA A 174 1.34 7.87 4.07
CA ALA A 174 0.93 9.05 3.34
C ALA A 174 1.93 10.21 3.50
N PRO A 175 1.96 11.13 2.52
CA PRO A 175 1.39 10.98 1.17
C PRO A 175 2.27 10.05 0.31
N ASN A 176 1.83 9.73 -0.90
CA ASN A 176 2.73 9.19 -1.92
C ASN A 176 3.95 10.12 -2.10
N PRO A 177 5.15 9.55 -2.26
CA PRO A 177 6.34 10.34 -2.56
C PRO A 177 6.16 11.02 -3.92
N THR A 178 6.88 12.13 -4.12
CA THR A 178 6.86 12.89 -5.37
C THR A 178 7.82 12.31 -6.41
N CYS A 179 7.97 10.99 -6.37
CA CYS A 179 8.96 10.24 -7.10
C CYS A 179 8.85 10.40 -8.61
N GLY A 180 10.00 10.57 -9.25
CA GLY A 180 10.13 10.77 -10.68
C GLY A 180 10.15 12.23 -11.10
N ASN A 181 10.33 13.17 -10.16
CA ASN A 181 10.42 14.60 -10.45
C ASN A 181 11.87 15.06 -10.76
N GLY A 182 12.84 14.18 -10.54
CA GLY A 182 14.27 14.40 -10.74
C GLY A 182 14.99 15.00 -9.53
N GLN A 183 14.34 15.09 -8.37
CA GLN A 183 14.89 15.60 -7.12
C GLN A 183 14.59 14.63 -5.97
N VAL A 184 15.59 14.45 -5.10
CA VAL A 184 15.45 13.60 -3.92
C VAL A 184 14.99 14.45 -2.75
N ASP A 185 13.75 14.27 -2.33
CA ASP A 185 13.11 14.91 -1.18
C ASP A 185 13.34 14.10 0.11
N ALA A 186 14.50 14.30 0.74
CA ALA A 186 14.89 13.62 1.97
C ALA A 186 14.10 14.11 3.22
N PRO A 187 13.91 13.26 4.26
CA PRO A 187 14.40 11.89 4.41
C PRO A 187 13.56 10.79 3.73
N GLU A 188 12.35 11.10 3.28
CA GLU A 188 11.38 10.13 2.77
C GLU A 188 11.80 9.50 1.44
N GLU A 189 12.49 10.25 0.58
CA GLU A 189 13.01 9.73 -0.69
C GLU A 189 14.49 9.31 -0.58
N LYS A 190 14.79 8.08 -0.99
CA LYS A 190 16.16 7.54 -1.08
C LYS A 190 16.79 7.74 -2.45
N CYS A 191 15.94 7.83 -3.46
CA CYS A 191 16.29 8.01 -4.85
C CYS A 191 15.15 8.75 -5.56
N ASP A 192 15.48 9.39 -6.67
CA ASP A 192 14.53 9.87 -7.67
C ASP A 192 15.30 9.91 -9.01
N ASP A 193 14.81 9.19 -10.02
CA ASP A 193 15.47 9.07 -11.31
C ASP A 193 14.76 9.86 -12.43
N GLY A 194 13.79 10.70 -12.06
CA GLY A 194 13.09 11.59 -12.98
C GLY A 194 12.05 10.90 -13.86
N ASN A 195 11.62 9.68 -13.53
CA ASN A 195 10.58 8.99 -14.28
C ASN A 195 9.65 8.15 -13.38
N SER A 196 8.66 7.50 -13.98
CA SER A 196 7.64 6.71 -13.28
C SER A 196 7.73 5.20 -13.58
N SER A 197 8.93 4.68 -13.87
CA SER A 197 9.13 3.28 -14.22
C SER A 197 9.37 2.41 -12.98
N GLU A 198 8.48 1.44 -12.77
CA GLU A 198 8.65 0.43 -11.71
C GLU A 198 9.66 -0.66 -12.06
N LEU A 199 10.45 -0.50 -13.12
CA LEU A 199 11.32 -1.55 -13.68
C LEU A 199 12.83 -1.23 -13.64
N ASP A 200 13.22 -0.03 -13.24
CA ASP A 200 14.62 0.39 -13.12
C ASP A 200 15.15 0.25 -11.67
N ASP A 201 16.19 0.97 -11.29
CA ASP A 201 16.77 0.80 -9.96
C ASP A 201 16.06 1.62 -8.87
N CYS A 202 15.35 2.69 -9.25
CA CYS A 202 14.64 3.59 -8.36
C CYS A 202 13.13 3.40 -8.51
N LEU A 203 12.48 2.80 -7.51
CA LEU A 203 11.06 2.50 -7.57
C LEU A 203 10.23 3.80 -7.51
N ASN A 204 8.96 3.79 -7.96
CA ASN A 204 8.10 4.98 -7.82
C ASN A 204 7.69 5.24 -6.36
N SER A 205 8.01 4.32 -5.45
CA SER A 205 7.98 4.50 -4.01
C SER A 205 9.22 5.22 -3.46
N CYS A 206 10.13 5.68 -4.34
CA CYS A 206 11.34 6.43 -3.99
C CYS A 206 12.33 5.69 -3.09
N SER A 207 12.32 4.37 -3.22
CA SER A 207 13.33 3.49 -2.63
C SER A 207 14.13 2.76 -3.70
N TRP A 208 15.30 2.28 -3.29
CA TRP A 208 16.12 1.42 -4.14
C TRP A 208 15.49 0.03 -4.24
N ARG A 209 15.33 -0.47 -5.47
CA ARG A 209 14.87 -1.84 -5.71
C ARG A 209 15.75 -2.87 -4.99
N LYS A 210 17.07 -2.63 -4.99
CA LYS A 210 18.09 -3.42 -4.28
C LYS A 210 18.89 -2.52 -3.33
N PRO A 211 18.41 -2.31 -2.10
CA PRO A 211 19.08 -1.43 -1.14
C PRO A 211 20.56 -1.76 -0.91
N THR A 212 20.93 -3.05 -0.99
CA THR A 212 22.31 -3.53 -0.81
C THR A 212 23.28 -3.02 -1.87
N ASP A 213 22.82 -2.83 -3.11
CA ASP A 213 23.66 -2.33 -4.21
C ASP A 213 24.00 -0.84 -4.00
N HIS A 214 23.25 -0.16 -3.13
CA HIS A 214 23.42 1.24 -2.72
C HIS A 214 23.96 1.41 -1.30
N GLY A 215 24.55 0.36 -0.72
CA GLY A 215 25.21 0.42 0.58
C GLY A 215 24.27 0.47 1.79
N LEU A 216 22.97 0.24 1.59
CA LEU A 216 22.01 0.06 2.68
C LEU A 216 22.06 -1.39 3.15
N ASN A 217 22.52 -1.61 4.39
CA ASN A 217 22.60 -2.94 4.99
C ASN A 217 21.31 -3.26 5.74
N GLY A 218 20.60 -4.32 5.32
CA GLY A 218 19.50 -4.94 6.06
C GLY A 218 19.87 -6.33 6.57
N THR A 219 19.15 -6.84 7.57
CA THR A 219 19.35 -8.20 8.11
C THR A 219 18.72 -9.28 7.24
N GLY A 220 18.68 -9.11 5.92
CA GLY A 220 18.15 -10.14 5.01
C GLY A 220 17.67 -9.73 3.63
N CYS A 221 17.51 -8.42 3.33
CA CYS A 221 17.23 -7.93 1.97
C CYS A 221 18.49 -8.04 1.09
#